data_AF-A0A7C7RZT5-F1
#
_entry.id   AF-A0A7C7RZT5-F1
#
_cell.length_a   1.000
_cell.length_b   1.000
_cell.length_c   1.000
_cell.angle_alpha   90.00
_cell.angle_beta   90.00
_cell.angle_gamma   90.00
#
_symmetry.space_group_name_H-M   'P 1'
#
loop_
_entity.id
_entity.type
_entity.pdbx_description
1 polymer ?
#
loop_
_entity_poly.entity_id
_entity_poly.type
_entity_poly.pdbx_seq_one_letter_code
_entity_poly.pdbx_strand_id
1 'polypeptide(L)'
;TSLSNSDDVLKRFAAYGWHVQQADGNDMSALDAAIQAAQAEENRPSLIACRTHIGYGSPWQDTPKVHGSPLGPDGVRATKEKFNWPQEPTFHIPPEVRKRFEQVGAAGAAQQAAWEAMLTEYRQVYPDLAIEWERHTRGELPPNWDAALPDFTGGSPLATRATSGKVLEAIYPHVPSLLGGSADLSGSNNTKPKDIQPLHRGDFSGRYIHYGIREHGMGAAMNGLAVHGLRPYGGTFLVFADYLRPSIRVAALMKQPVVYVLTHDSIGLGEDGPTHQPVETLTSLRVIPNLVTIRPADGNETAQAWKIALERKDGPTALALSRQKLPQITPKDNGLKRGAYILSDAAGTPDLTLIASGSEVALAMEAQTALQAEGIAARVVSMPSWELFAAQSTSYQDEVLLSGTPRLAIEAGSTLAWPRYADAVIGIDRFGASAPGPVVYEKFGFSIENIVQKSMALVNK
;
A
#
# COMPACT_ATOMS: atom_id res chain seq x y z
N THR A 1 22.19 7.84 -26.34
CA THR A 1 21.91 6.82 -25.33
C THR A 1 23.18 6.22 -24.74
N SER A 2 24.29 6.11 -25.45
CA SER A 2 25.56 5.55 -24.94
C SER A 2 26.13 6.21 -23.68
N LEU A 3 25.78 7.46 -23.38
CA LEU A 3 26.20 8.15 -22.15
C LEU A 3 25.36 7.78 -20.91
N SER A 4 24.15 7.23 -21.09
CA SER A 4 23.17 7.04 -20.00
C SER A 4 22.51 5.66 -19.96
N ASN A 5 22.69 4.84 -21.00
CA ASN A 5 22.16 3.49 -21.14
C ASN A 5 23.04 2.70 -22.12
N SER A 6 24.11 2.10 -21.59
CA SER A 6 25.16 1.40 -22.34
C SER A 6 25.53 0.03 -21.77
N ASP A 7 24.73 -0.50 -20.84
CA ASP A 7 24.92 -1.85 -20.33
C ASP A 7 24.46 -2.90 -21.35
N ASP A 8 25.04 -4.09 -21.24
CA ASP A 8 24.60 -5.25 -22.02
C ASP A 8 23.37 -5.86 -21.34
N VAL A 9 22.19 -5.40 -21.76
CA VAL A 9 20.90 -5.84 -21.20
C VAL A 9 20.74 -7.35 -21.28
N LEU A 10 21.15 -7.97 -22.41
CA LEU A 10 21.04 -9.42 -22.61
C LEU A 10 21.89 -10.17 -21.58
N LYS A 11 23.15 -9.78 -21.40
CA LYS A 11 24.02 -10.38 -20.39
C LYS A 11 23.54 -10.14 -18.97
N ARG A 12 23.01 -8.95 -18.67
CA ARG A 12 22.45 -8.65 -17.34
C ARG A 12 21.27 -9.55 -17.00
N PHE A 13 20.33 -9.75 -17.93
CA PHE A 13 19.20 -10.65 -17.72
C PHE A 13 19.61 -12.13 -17.69
N ALA A 14 20.57 -12.53 -18.51
CA ALA A 14 21.16 -13.86 -18.42
C ALA A 14 21.79 -14.11 -17.05
N ALA A 15 22.47 -13.11 -16.47
CA ALA A 15 23.04 -13.18 -15.12
C ALA A 15 21.97 -13.29 -14.01
N TYR A 16 20.75 -12.77 -14.22
CA TYR A 16 19.60 -13.03 -13.34
C TYR A 16 19.00 -14.44 -13.51
N GLY A 17 19.49 -15.23 -14.47
CA GLY A 17 18.99 -16.56 -14.77
C GLY A 17 17.79 -16.59 -15.72
N TRP A 18 17.58 -15.54 -16.53
CA TRP A 18 16.51 -15.53 -17.54
C TRP A 18 16.90 -16.31 -18.79
N HIS A 19 15.90 -16.82 -19.51
CA HIS A 19 16.06 -17.23 -20.90
C HIS A 19 16.07 -15.98 -21.79
N VAL A 20 17.14 -15.77 -22.55
CA VAL A 20 17.35 -14.53 -23.30
C VAL A 20 17.45 -14.83 -24.78
N GLN A 21 16.67 -14.11 -25.57
CA GLN A 21 16.60 -14.23 -27.02
C GLN A 21 16.70 -12.86 -27.68
N GLN A 22 17.04 -12.84 -28.97
CA GLN A 22 17.01 -11.65 -29.80
C GLN A 22 16.29 -11.96 -31.10
N ALA A 23 15.47 -11.01 -31.57
CA ALA A 23 14.78 -11.09 -32.85
C ALA A 23 14.76 -9.72 -33.54
N ASP A 24 14.67 -9.70 -34.86
CA ASP A 24 14.30 -8.49 -35.60
C ASP A 24 12.82 -8.20 -35.34
N GLY A 25 12.50 -6.99 -34.86
CA GLY A 25 11.13 -6.61 -34.52
C GLY A 25 10.22 -6.40 -35.73
N ASN A 26 10.75 -6.40 -36.96
CA ASN A 26 9.97 -6.33 -38.20
C ASN A 26 9.85 -7.69 -38.91
N ASP A 27 10.53 -8.73 -38.45
CA ASP A 27 10.40 -10.09 -38.96
C ASP A 27 9.39 -10.88 -38.11
N MET A 28 8.15 -10.97 -38.61
CA MET A 28 7.07 -11.65 -37.91
C MET A 28 7.34 -13.15 -37.69
N SER A 29 8.03 -13.81 -38.62
CA SER A 29 8.36 -15.24 -38.48
C SER A 29 9.44 -15.45 -37.41
N ALA A 30 10.44 -14.57 -37.33
CA ALA A 30 11.43 -14.61 -36.27
C ALA A 30 10.81 -14.32 -34.89
N LEU A 31 9.87 -13.37 -34.81
CA LEU A 31 9.14 -13.08 -33.56
C LEU A 31 8.28 -14.25 -33.10
N ASP A 32 7.51 -14.87 -34.01
CA ASP A 32 6.68 -16.03 -33.68
C ASP A 32 7.54 -17.20 -33.18
N ALA A 33 8.68 -17.48 -33.83
CA ALA A 33 9.61 -18.51 -33.39
C ALA A 33 10.19 -18.21 -31.99
N ALA A 34 10.55 -16.95 -31.72
CA ALA A 34 11.08 -16.55 -30.41
C ALA A 34 10.02 -16.65 -29.28
N ILE A 35 8.76 -16.32 -29.58
CA ILE A 35 7.64 -16.47 -28.64
C ILE A 35 7.39 -17.95 -28.34
N GLN A 36 7.36 -18.81 -29.36
CA GLN A 36 7.20 -20.26 -29.18
C GLN A 36 8.34 -20.85 -28.33
N ALA A 37 9.59 -20.45 -28.60
CA ALA A 37 10.73 -20.87 -27.79
C ALA A 37 10.64 -20.36 -26.34
N ALA A 38 10.09 -19.16 -26.11
CA ALA A 38 9.84 -18.65 -24.77
C ALA A 38 8.72 -19.41 -24.03
N GLN A 39 7.66 -19.82 -24.73
CA GLN A 39 6.58 -20.63 -24.16
C GLN A 39 7.00 -22.06 -23.83
N ALA A 40 7.96 -22.61 -24.59
CA ALA A 40 8.55 -23.92 -24.34
C ALA A 40 9.55 -23.93 -23.16
N GLU A 41 9.97 -22.75 -22.68
CA GLU A 41 10.82 -22.62 -21.50
C GLU A 41 9.96 -22.62 -20.23
N GLU A 42 9.90 -23.76 -19.56
CA GLU A 42 9.04 -23.98 -18.37
C GLU A 42 9.68 -23.52 -17.05
N ASN A 43 10.99 -23.28 -17.03
CA ASN A 43 11.75 -23.17 -15.78
C ASN A 43 12.25 -21.76 -15.46
N ARG A 44 12.21 -20.85 -16.43
CA ARG A 44 12.77 -19.50 -16.33
C ARG A 44 11.86 -18.46 -16.98
N PRO A 45 11.82 -17.24 -16.46
CA PRO A 45 11.25 -16.13 -17.21
C PRO A 45 12.07 -15.85 -18.48
N SER A 46 11.40 -15.38 -19.53
CA SER A 46 12.01 -15.10 -20.83
C SER A 46 12.06 -13.60 -21.16
N LEU A 47 13.18 -13.14 -21.72
CA LEU A 47 13.35 -11.82 -22.33
C LEU A 47 13.62 -11.99 -23.83
N ILE A 48 12.77 -11.42 -24.68
CA ILE A 48 13.00 -11.34 -26.14
C ILE A 48 13.36 -9.89 -26.47
N ALA A 49 14.62 -9.64 -26.85
CA ALA A 49 15.05 -8.31 -27.27
C ALA A 49 14.77 -8.08 -28.76
N CYS A 50 13.69 -7.35 -29.03
CA CYS A 50 13.29 -6.99 -30.39
C CYS A 50 14.07 -5.76 -30.87
N ARG A 51 14.95 -5.92 -31.86
CA ARG A 51 15.63 -4.78 -32.50
C ARG A 51 14.63 -4.06 -33.41
N THR A 52 14.35 -2.79 -33.16
CA THR A 52 13.40 -1.99 -33.95
C THR A 52 13.97 -0.62 -34.29
N HIS A 53 13.33 0.05 -35.26
CA HIS A 53 13.57 1.44 -35.62
C HIS A 53 12.42 2.31 -35.10
N ILE A 54 12.68 3.23 -34.17
CA ILE A 54 11.63 4.08 -33.62
C ILE A 54 11.10 5.02 -34.72
N GLY A 55 9.77 5.11 -34.86
CA GLY A 55 9.14 5.86 -35.94
C GLY A 55 9.49 5.34 -37.33
N TYR A 56 9.69 4.02 -37.48
CA TYR A 56 9.94 3.34 -38.76
C TYR A 56 9.03 3.87 -39.86
N GLY A 57 9.61 4.20 -41.02
CA GLY A 57 8.86 4.76 -42.14
C GLY A 57 8.65 6.27 -42.10
N SER A 58 8.83 6.93 -40.96
CA SER A 58 8.64 8.38 -40.88
C SER A 58 9.86 9.17 -41.38
N PRO A 59 9.69 10.45 -41.77
CA PRO A 59 10.81 11.34 -42.12
C PRO A 59 11.82 11.56 -40.98
N TRP A 60 11.45 11.27 -39.73
CA TRP A 60 12.29 11.46 -38.54
C TRP A 60 12.57 10.13 -37.82
N GLN A 61 12.50 9.01 -38.56
CA GLN A 61 12.87 7.68 -38.07
C GLN A 61 14.22 7.73 -37.34
N ASP A 62 14.34 6.97 -36.25
CA ASP A 62 15.56 6.83 -35.43
C ASP A 62 16.00 8.13 -34.75
N THR A 63 15.10 9.11 -34.62
CA THR A 63 15.36 10.34 -33.87
C THR A 63 14.47 10.45 -32.63
N PRO A 64 14.88 11.20 -31.58
CA PRO A 64 14.03 11.45 -30.41
C PRO A 64 12.72 12.18 -30.73
N LYS A 65 12.64 12.87 -31.89
CA LYS A 65 11.47 13.68 -32.28
C LYS A 65 10.19 12.84 -32.46
N VAL A 66 10.32 11.55 -32.76
CA VAL A 66 9.18 10.65 -32.96
C VAL A 66 8.68 9.99 -31.67
N HIS A 67 9.31 10.25 -30.51
CA HIS A 67 8.98 9.56 -29.27
C HIS A 67 7.69 10.07 -28.59
N GLY A 68 7.56 11.39 -28.43
CA GLY A 68 6.52 11.98 -27.56
C GLY A 68 5.75 13.13 -28.20
N SER A 69 5.80 13.28 -29.52
CA SER A 69 5.12 14.37 -30.22
C SER A 69 4.43 13.85 -31.48
N PRO A 70 3.28 14.42 -31.87
CA PRO A 70 2.65 14.10 -33.15
C PRO A 70 3.61 14.33 -34.32
N LEU A 71 3.53 13.46 -35.34
CA LEU A 71 4.28 13.62 -36.59
C LEU A 71 3.85 14.86 -37.39
N GLY A 72 2.67 15.41 -37.12
CA GLY A 72 2.06 16.46 -37.93
C GLY A 72 1.61 15.96 -39.32
N PRO A 73 0.82 16.76 -40.05
CA PRO A 73 0.16 16.33 -41.29
C PRO A 73 1.14 15.85 -42.37
N ASP A 74 2.24 16.58 -42.59
CA ASP A 74 3.23 16.25 -43.62
C ASP A 74 4.02 14.99 -43.28
N GLY A 75 4.37 14.82 -41.99
CA GLY A 75 5.03 13.61 -41.51
C GLY A 75 4.17 12.37 -41.68
N VAL A 76 2.88 12.47 -41.34
CA VAL A 76 1.90 11.39 -41.57
C VAL A 76 1.77 11.08 -43.06
N ARG A 77 1.63 12.10 -43.91
CA ARG A 77 1.52 11.92 -45.37
C ARG A 77 2.73 11.18 -45.95
N ALA A 78 3.94 11.67 -45.66
CA ALA A 78 5.18 11.06 -46.14
C ALA A 78 5.38 9.62 -45.61
N THR A 79 4.98 9.35 -44.36
CA THR A 79 5.02 7.99 -43.80
C THR A 79 4.07 7.05 -44.52
N LYS A 80 2.83 7.50 -44.79
CA LYS A 80 1.85 6.73 -45.55
C LYS A 80 2.34 6.45 -46.97
N GLU A 81 2.87 7.45 -47.65
CA GLU A 81 3.48 7.29 -48.98
C GLU A 81 4.60 6.24 -48.98
N LYS A 82 5.49 6.27 -47.98
CA LYS A 82 6.57 5.26 -47.86
C LYS A 82 6.04 3.84 -47.66
N PHE A 83 4.87 3.66 -47.05
CA PHE A 83 4.23 2.36 -46.86
C PHE A 83 3.24 1.99 -47.98
N ASN A 84 3.15 2.80 -49.04
CA ASN A 84 2.11 2.66 -50.06
C ASN A 84 0.70 2.60 -49.46
N TRP A 85 0.48 3.33 -48.37
CA TRP A 85 -0.77 3.36 -47.62
C TRP A 85 -1.68 4.51 -48.09
N PRO A 86 -3.01 4.31 -48.20
CA PRO A 86 -3.94 5.36 -48.59
C PRO A 86 -3.88 6.61 -47.68
N GLN A 87 -3.79 7.80 -48.29
CA GLN A 87 -3.78 9.06 -47.54
C GLN A 87 -5.14 9.34 -46.89
N GLU A 88 -6.22 9.02 -47.61
CA GLU A 88 -7.61 9.16 -47.16
C GLU A 88 -8.39 7.85 -47.37
N PRO A 89 -9.44 7.60 -46.55
CA PRO A 89 -9.83 8.39 -45.39
C PRO A 89 -8.82 8.24 -44.23
N THR A 90 -8.69 9.27 -43.39
CA THR A 90 -8.04 9.08 -42.07
C THR A 90 -8.74 7.98 -41.26
N PHE A 91 -7.98 7.28 -40.41
CA PHE A 91 -8.45 6.10 -39.66
C PHE A 91 -9.00 4.95 -40.54
N HIS A 92 -8.54 4.83 -41.80
CA HIS A 92 -8.89 3.71 -42.68
C HIS A 92 -8.43 2.36 -42.10
N ILE A 93 -9.34 1.37 -42.09
CA ILE A 93 -9.07 -0.02 -41.73
C ILE A 93 -9.44 -0.90 -42.93
N PRO A 94 -8.46 -1.56 -43.59
CA PRO A 94 -8.76 -2.45 -44.70
C PRO A 94 -9.67 -3.61 -44.29
N PRO A 95 -10.65 -4.01 -45.13
CA PRO A 95 -11.59 -5.09 -44.82
C PRO A 95 -10.90 -6.42 -44.47
N GLU A 96 -9.76 -6.73 -45.10
CA GLU A 96 -8.97 -7.93 -44.84
C GLU A 96 -8.32 -7.94 -43.45
N VAL A 97 -7.87 -6.77 -42.96
CA VAL A 97 -7.35 -6.63 -41.59
C VAL A 97 -8.48 -6.84 -40.59
N ARG A 98 -9.64 -6.21 -40.81
CA ARG A 98 -10.83 -6.43 -39.97
C ARG A 98 -11.20 -7.92 -39.91
N LYS A 99 -11.33 -8.56 -41.08
CA LYS A 99 -11.66 -9.99 -41.17
C LYS A 99 -10.64 -10.87 -40.43
N ARG A 100 -9.34 -10.56 -40.51
CA ARG A 100 -8.29 -11.27 -39.79
C ARG A 100 -8.47 -11.16 -38.27
N PHE A 101 -8.73 -9.97 -37.74
CA PHE A 101 -8.93 -9.77 -36.30
C PHE A 101 -10.26 -10.33 -35.80
N GLU A 102 -11.31 -10.35 -36.62
CA GLU A 102 -12.56 -11.06 -36.32
C GLU A 102 -12.34 -12.57 -36.16
N GLN A 103 -11.49 -13.18 -37.00
CA GLN A 103 -11.10 -14.59 -36.85
C GLN A 103 -10.34 -14.85 -35.54
N VAL A 104 -9.44 -13.94 -35.14
CA VAL A 104 -8.73 -14.04 -33.85
C VAL A 104 -9.73 -13.92 -32.69
N GLY A 105 -10.67 -12.99 -32.75
CA GLY A 105 -11.73 -12.84 -31.75
C GLY A 105 -12.60 -14.10 -31.64
N ALA A 106 -12.98 -14.70 -32.77
CA ALA A 106 -13.73 -15.96 -32.79
C ALA A 106 -12.96 -17.13 -32.17
N ALA A 107 -11.65 -17.22 -32.43
CA ALA A 107 -10.79 -18.23 -31.81
C ALA A 107 -10.68 -18.04 -30.30
N GLY A 108 -10.52 -16.79 -29.83
CA GLY A 108 -10.52 -16.47 -28.39
C GLY A 108 -11.86 -16.80 -27.72
N ALA A 109 -12.99 -16.50 -28.38
CA ALA A 109 -14.32 -16.86 -27.87
C ALA A 109 -14.51 -18.38 -27.76
N ALA A 110 -13.98 -19.15 -28.72
CA ALA A 110 -14.02 -20.61 -28.65
C ALA A 110 -13.15 -21.15 -27.50
N GLN A 111 -11.96 -20.58 -27.26
CA GLN A 111 -11.11 -20.96 -26.12
C GLN A 111 -11.77 -20.63 -24.78
N GLN A 112 -12.40 -19.45 -24.68
CA GLN A 112 -13.17 -19.05 -23.50
C GLN A 112 -14.33 -20.02 -23.23
N ALA A 113 -15.11 -20.37 -24.26
CA ALA A 113 -16.22 -21.33 -24.13
C ALA A 113 -15.73 -22.71 -23.69
N ALA A 114 -14.59 -23.18 -24.20
CA ALA A 114 -13.98 -24.43 -23.76
C ALA A 114 -13.53 -24.37 -22.29
N TRP A 115 -12.94 -23.25 -21.87
CA TRP A 115 -12.56 -23.03 -20.47
C TRP A 115 -13.79 -22.96 -19.55
N GLU A 116 -14.88 -22.34 -19.97
CA GLU A 116 -16.14 -22.26 -19.21
C GLU A 116 -16.81 -23.64 -19.07
N ALA A 117 -16.75 -24.47 -20.11
CA ALA A 117 -17.18 -25.86 -20.06
C ALA A 117 -16.33 -26.66 -19.06
N MET A 118 -15.00 -26.55 -19.14
CA MET A 118 -14.07 -27.17 -18.17
C MET A 118 -14.36 -26.69 -16.73
N LEU A 119 -14.62 -25.40 -16.52
CA LEU A 119 -14.96 -24.86 -15.21
C LEU A 119 -16.30 -25.40 -14.68
N THR A 120 -17.25 -25.68 -15.58
CA THR A 120 -18.53 -26.31 -15.23
C THR A 120 -18.33 -27.75 -14.74
N GLU A 121 -17.46 -28.51 -15.40
CA GLU A 121 -17.05 -29.85 -14.92
C GLU A 121 -16.29 -29.76 -13.60
N TYR A 122 -15.36 -28.80 -13.48
CA TYR A 122 -14.58 -28.57 -12.27
C TYR A 122 -15.48 -28.31 -11.04
N ARG A 123 -16.56 -27.55 -11.19
CA ARG A 123 -17.56 -27.31 -10.13
C ARG A 123 -18.21 -28.59 -9.61
N GLN A 124 -18.41 -29.59 -10.47
CA GLN A 124 -19.03 -30.85 -10.09
C GLN A 124 -18.03 -31.76 -9.34
N VAL A 125 -16.76 -31.75 -9.77
CA VAL A 125 -15.71 -32.60 -9.18
C VAL A 125 -15.14 -32.00 -7.89
N TYR A 126 -15.01 -30.68 -7.81
CA TYR A 126 -14.41 -29.94 -6.69
C TYR A 126 -15.30 -28.77 -6.22
N PRO A 127 -16.49 -29.05 -5.67
CA PRO A 127 -17.47 -28.02 -5.33
C PRO A 127 -16.93 -26.96 -4.36
N ASP A 128 -16.19 -27.37 -3.32
CA ASP A 128 -15.65 -26.44 -2.32
C ASP A 128 -14.58 -25.50 -2.91
N LEU A 129 -13.66 -26.05 -3.72
CA LEU A 129 -12.63 -25.24 -4.39
C LEU A 129 -13.24 -24.32 -5.45
N ALA A 130 -14.30 -24.74 -6.13
CA ALA A 130 -15.00 -23.90 -7.09
C ALA A 130 -15.69 -22.70 -6.41
N ILE A 131 -16.31 -22.92 -5.23
CA ILE A 131 -16.87 -21.82 -4.42
C ILE A 131 -15.77 -20.84 -4.00
N GLU A 132 -14.60 -21.35 -3.61
CA GLU A 132 -13.45 -20.52 -3.26
C GLU A 132 -12.93 -19.71 -4.46
N TRP A 133 -12.79 -20.35 -5.62
CA TRP A 133 -12.39 -19.70 -6.88
C TRP A 133 -13.37 -18.60 -7.30
N GLU A 134 -14.67 -18.85 -7.24
CA GLU A 134 -15.71 -17.87 -7.58
C GLU A 134 -15.73 -16.69 -6.61
N ARG A 135 -15.40 -16.93 -5.34
CA ARG A 135 -15.25 -15.86 -4.35
C ARG A 135 -14.01 -15.01 -4.65
N HIS A 136 -12.89 -15.67 -4.98
CA HIS A 136 -11.65 -15.00 -5.35
C HIS A 136 -11.83 -14.11 -6.58
N THR A 137 -12.43 -14.61 -7.65
CA THR A 137 -12.66 -13.87 -8.90
C THR A 137 -13.61 -12.67 -8.71
N ARG A 138 -14.50 -12.70 -7.72
CA ARG A 138 -15.35 -11.56 -7.32
C ARG A 138 -14.69 -10.61 -6.31
N GLY A 139 -13.47 -10.92 -5.86
CA GLY A 139 -12.79 -10.16 -4.82
C GLY A 139 -13.56 -10.11 -3.50
N GLU A 140 -14.27 -11.18 -3.17
CA GLU A 140 -15.03 -11.33 -1.93
C GLU A 140 -14.15 -11.99 -0.84
N LEU A 141 -14.39 -11.64 0.41
CA LEU A 141 -13.76 -12.31 1.55
C LEU A 141 -14.65 -13.47 2.04
N PRO A 142 -14.07 -14.54 2.59
CA PRO A 142 -14.85 -15.62 3.18
C PRO A 142 -15.80 -15.13 4.28
N PRO A 143 -17.01 -15.68 4.40
CA PRO A 143 -17.91 -15.29 5.48
C PRO A 143 -17.27 -15.58 6.84
N ASN A 144 -17.51 -14.69 7.81
CA ASN A 144 -17.00 -14.81 9.19
C ASN A 144 -15.47 -14.90 9.31
N TRP A 145 -14.71 -14.52 8.28
CA TRP A 145 -13.24 -14.52 8.33
C TRP A 145 -12.68 -13.66 9.48
N ASP A 146 -13.41 -12.60 9.84
CA ASP A 146 -13.06 -11.61 10.85
C ASP A 146 -13.43 -12.05 12.27
N ALA A 147 -14.17 -13.16 12.45
CA ALA A 147 -14.49 -13.71 13.76
C ALA A 147 -13.24 -14.17 14.53
N ALA A 148 -12.16 -14.48 13.81
CA ALA A 148 -10.86 -14.86 14.38
C ALA A 148 -10.03 -13.66 14.87
N LEU A 149 -10.47 -12.42 14.63
CA LEU A 149 -9.70 -11.24 15.06
C LEU A 149 -9.50 -11.25 16.59
N PRO A 150 -8.23 -11.17 17.07
CA PRO A 150 -7.95 -11.21 18.49
C PRO A 150 -8.55 -10.00 19.23
N ASP A 151 -8.89 -10.23 20.50
CA ASP A 151 -9.22 -9.19 21.46
C ASP A 151 -8.02 -8.97 22.39
N PHE A 152 -7.57 -7.73 22.49
CA PHE A 152 -6.44 -7.34 23.32
C PHE A 152 -6.84 -6.60 24.60
N THR A 153 -8.14 -6.46 24.87
CA THR A 153 -8.69 -5.75 26.04
C THR A 153 -8.13 -6.35 27.33
N GLY A 154 -7.57 -5.50 28.20
CA GLY A 154 -6.96 -5.94 29.47
C GLY A 154 -5.66 -6.74 29.33
N GLY A 155 -5.13 -6.87 28.10
CA GLY A 155 -3.87 -7.55 27.82
C GLY A 155 -2.64 -6.76 28.29
N SER A 156 -1.49 -7.44 28.35
CA SER A 156 -0.22 -6.79 28.64
C SER A 156 0.24 -5.89 27.48
N PRO A 157 1.10 -4.87 27.74
CA PRO A 157 1.59 -3.99 26.68
C PRO A 157 2.30 -4.74 25.55
N LEU A 158 1.91 -4.45 24.31
CA LEU A 158 2.45 -5.04 23.08
C LEU A 158 2.69 -3.95 22.04
N ALA A 159 3.71 -4.15 21.20
CA ALA A 159 3.95 -3.26 20.06
C ALA A 159 2.92 -3.52 18.96
N THR A 160 2.52 -2.50 18.19
CA THR A 160 1.50 -2.70 17.16
C THR A 160 2.00 -3.53 15.98
N ARG A 161 3.33 -3.60 15.75
CA ARG A 161 3.90 -4.63 14.87
C ARG A 161 3.62 -6.06 15.35
N ALA A 162 3.68 -6.29 16.66
CA ALA A 162 3.49 -7.63 17.24
C ALA A 162 2.00 -8.01 17.26
N THR A 163 1.10 -7.07 17.57
CA THR A 163 -0.34 -7.31 17.46
C THR A 163 -0.75 -7.52 16.00
N SER A 164 -0.14 -6.80 15.05
CA SER A 164 -0.31 -7.05 13.61
C SER A 164 0.08 -8.47 13.20
N GLY A 165 1.22 -8.97 13.70
CA GLY A 165 1.63 -10.37 13.46
C GLY A 165 0.63 -11.39 14.01
N LYS A 166 0.09 -11.15 15.22
CA LYS A 166 -0.95 -11.99 15.82
C LYS A 166 -2.27 -11.95 15.03
N VAL A 167 -2.64 -10.78 14.49
CA VAL A 167 -3.80 -10.63 13.62
C VAL A 167 -3.60 -11.42 12.32
N LEU A 168 -2.44 -11.28 11.67
CA LEU A 168 -2.08 -12.05 10.48
C LEU A 168 -2.16 -13.56 10.74
N GLU A 169 -1.61 -14.03 11.86
CA GLU A 169 -1.67 -15.44 12.28
C GLU A 169 -3.10 -15.94 12.44
N ALA A 170 -3.99 -15.12 13.01
CA ALA A 170 -5.39 -15.48 13.21
C ALA A 170 -6.20 -15.51 11.90
N ILE A 171 -5.99 -14.57 10.98
CA ILE A 171 -6.84 -14.43 9.77
C ILE A 171 -6.35 -15.28 8.59
N TYR A 172 -5.06 -15.61 8.53
CA TYR A 172 -4.44 -16.31 7.41
C TYR A 172 -5.07 -17.68 7.07
N PRO A 173 -5.49 -18.52 8.05
CA PRO A 173 -6.23 -19.76 7.78
C PRO A 173 -7.61 -19.52 7.17
N HIS A 174 -8.21 -18.34 7.38
CA HIS A 174 -9.58 -18.02 6.98
C HIS A 174 -9.68 -17.20 5.69
N VAL A 175 -8.57 -16.67 5.18
CA VAL A 175 -8.53 -15.87 3.96
C VAL A 175 -7.52 -16.48 2.97
N PRO A 176 -7.91 -17.46 2.14
CA PRO A 176 -7.00 -18.15 1.22
C PRO A 176 -6.31 -17.22 0.22
N SER A 177 -7.01 -16.17 -0.24
CA SER A 177 -6.49 -15.15 -1.16
C SER A 177 -5.49 -14.18 -0.52
N LEU A 178 -5.33 -14.21 0.80
CA LEU A 178 -4.32 -13.44 1.53
C LEU A 178 -2.96 -14.12 1.38
N LEU A 179 -2.03 -13.39 0.78
CA LEU A 179 -0.63 -13.75 0.66
C LEU A 179 0.22 -12.51 0.85
N GLY A 180 1.48 -12.68 1.22
CA GLY A 180 2.33 -11.52 1.40
C GLY A 180 3.70 -11.87 1.91
N GLY A 181 4.43 -10.86 2.34
CA GLY A 181 5.84 -11.04 2.65
C GLY A 181 6.47 -9.81 3.26
N SER A 182 7.79 -9.76 3.23
CA SER A 182 8.56 -8.60 3.65
C SER A 182 9.80 -8.43 2.80
N ALA A 183 10.24 -7.17 2.66
CA ALA A 183 11.50 -6.79 2.06
C ALA A 183 12.66 -7.07 3.02
N ASP A 184 12.96 -8.36 3.23
CA ASP A 184 14.04 -8.88 4.11
C ASP A 184 13.90 -8.54 5.61
N LEU A 185 12.76 -8.00 6.03
CA LEU A 185 12.50 -7.56 7.40
C LEU A 185 11.44 -8.41 8.10
N SER A 186 11.29 -9.67 7.70
CA SER A 186 10.18 -10.56 8.14
C SER A 186 9.99 -10.61 9.67
N GLY A 187 11.07 -10.82 10.42
CA GLY A 187 11.03 -10.84 11.88
C GLY A 187 10.89 -9.44 12.50
N SER A 188 11.43 -8.42 11.86
CA SER A 188 11.34 -7.03 12.34
C SER A 188 9.94 -6.45 12.12
N ASN A 189 9.24 -6.85 11.06
CA ASN A 189 7.87 -6.42 10.76
C ASN A 189 6.81 -7.33 11.40
N ASN A 190 7.17 -8.54 11.84
CA ASN A 190 6.24 -9.60 12.26
C ASN A 190 5.19 -9.94 11.20
N THR A 191 5.64 -10.09 9.95
CA THR A 191 4.76 -10.34 8.80
C THR A 191 4.55 -11.82 8.49
N LYS A 192 5.32 -12.73 9.10
CA LYS A 192 5.26 -14.17 8.79
C LYS A 192 4.46 -14.91 9.88
N PRO A 193 3.22 -15.35 9.62
CA PRO A 193 2.53 -16.33 10.48
C PRO A 193 3.40 -17.58 10.68
N LYS A 194 3.27 -18.25 11.83
CA LYS A 194 4.18 -19.35 12.19
C LYS A 194 4.17 -20.51 11.17
N ASP A 195 2.99 -20.93 10.73
CA ASP A 195 2.81 -22.13 9.89
C ASP A 195 2.72 -21.82 8.39
N ILE A 196 2.97 -20.57 7.99
CA ILE A 196 2.91 -20.17 6.58
C ILE A 196 4.09 -20.76 5.79
N GLN A 197 3.78 -21.40 4.67
CA GLN A 197 4.79 -21.93 3.76
C GLN A 197 5.29 -20.84 2.81
N PRO A 198 6.62 -20.78 2.56
CA PRO A 198 7.19 -19.86 1.60
C PRO A 198 6.79 -20.25 0.17
N LEU A 199 6.52 -19.25 -0.66
CA LEU A 199 6.46 -19.41 -2.11
C LEU A 199 7.88 -19.55 -2.64
N HIS A 200 8.18 -20.64 -3.35
CA HIS A 200 9.49 -20.84 -3.95
C HIS A 200 9.43 -21.63 -5.25
N ARG A 201 10.56 -21.62 -5.98
CA ARG A 201 10.69 -22.45 -7.18
C ARG A 201 10.56 -23.93 -6.79
N GLY A 202 9.65 -24.65 -7.44
CA GLY A 202 9.35 -26.05 -7.17
C GLY A 202 8.06 -26.27 -6.38
N ASP A 203 7.59 -25.26 -5.64
CA ASP A 203 6.27 -25.27 -5.00
C ASP A 203 5.68 -23.85 -4.91
N PHE A 204 4.67 -23.59 -5.75
CA PHE A 204 3.98 -22.31 -5.81
C PHE A 204 2.71 -22.25 -4.95
N SER A 205 2.43 -23.29 -4.14
CA SER A 205 1.28 -23.31 -3.23
C SER A 205 1.51 -22.48 -1.96
N GLY A 206 2.76 -22.16 -1.63
CA GLY A 206 3.12 -21.27 -0.53
C GLY A 206 2.60 -19.85 -0.71
N ARG A 207 2.28 -19.17 0.41
CA ARG A 207 1.71 -17.80 0.41
C ARG A 207 2.61 -16.76 1.08
N TYR A 208 3.84 -17.13 1.46
CA TYR A 208 4.83 -16.19 1.98
C TYR A 208 5.92 -15.86 0.98
N ILE A 209 6.06 -14.59 0.61
CA ILE A 209 7.01 -14.13 -0.40
C ILE A 209 8.24 -13.50 0.28
N HIS A 210 9.42 -14.00 -0.07
CA HIS A 210 10.69 -13.39 0.31
C HIS A 210 11.13 -12.40 -0.78
N TYR A 211 10.76 -11.13 -0.63
CA TYR A 211 11.05 -10.11 -1.65
C TYR A 211 12.55 -9.74 -1.73
N GLY A 212 13.28 -9.90 -0.63
CA GLY A 212 14.63 -9.35 -0.44
C GLY A 212 14.59 -7.83 -0.23
N ILE A 213 15.76 -7.17 -0.15
CA ILE A 213 15.87 -5.70 0.03
C ILE A 213 15.47 -4.99 -1.27
N ARG A 214 14.16 -4.96 -1.55
CA ARG A 214 13.56 -4.57 -2.83
C ARG A 214 12.19 -3.92 -2.66
N GLU A 215 12.07 -2.90 -1.82
CA GLU A 215 10.82 -2.20 -1.51
C GLU A 215 10.03 -1.81 -2.76
N HIS A 216 10.69 -1.14 -3.72
CA HIS A 216 10.02 -0.70 -4.96
C HIS A 216 9.47 -1.90 -5.75
N GLY A 217 10.30 -2.93 -5.91
CA GLY A 217 9.94 -4.17 -6.60
C GLY A 217 8.82 -4.94 -5.89
N MET A 218 8.85 -5.00 -4.56
CA MET A 218 7.79 -5.54 -3.72
C MET A 218 6.47 -4.81 -3.97
N GLY A 219 6.46 -3.47 -3.90
CA GLY A 219 5.26 -2.70 -4.15
C GLY A 219 4.69 -2.90 -5.56
N ALA A 220 5.56 -2.97 -6.59
CA ALA A 220 5.14 -3.21 -7.97
C ALA A 220 4.59 -4.65 -8.16
N ALA A 221 5.24 -5.65 -7.56
CA ALA A 221 4.77 -7.03 -7.58
C ALA A 221 3.42 -7.18 -6.88
N MET A 222 3.24 -6.53 -5.72
CA MET A 222 1.96 -6.49 -5.00
C MET A 222 0.86 -5.87 -5.85
N ASN A 223 1.14 -4.79 -6.59
CA ASN A 223 0.16 -4.23 -7.53
C ASN A 223 -0.26 -5.24 -8.60
N GLY A 224 0.70 -5.98 -9.19
CA GLY A 224 0.40 -7.04 -10.16
C GLY A 224 -0.44 -8.17 -9.57
N LEU A 225 -0.11 -8.62 -8.36
CA LEU A 225 -0.88 -9.64 -7.63
C LEU A 225 -2.31 -9.19 -7.33
N ALA A 226 -2.50 -7.92 -6.95
CA ALA A 226 -3.82 -7.36 -6.70
C ALA A 226 -4.65 -7.25 -8.00
N VAL A 227 -4.04 -6.81 -9.10
CA VAL A 227 -4.68 -6.77 -10.43
C VAL A 227 -5.11 -8.17 -10.88
N HIS A 228 -4.34 -9.20 -10.54
CA HIS A 228 -4.71 -10.60 -10.78
C HIS A 228 -5.89 -11.08 -9.90
N GLY A 229 -6.23 -10.35 -8.83
CA GLY A 229 -7.38 -10.65 -7.96
C GLY A 229 -7.01 -11.11 -6.54
N LEU A 230 -5.72 -11.21 -6.20
CA LEU A 230 -5.28 -11.61 -4.86
C LEU A 230 -5.40 -10.49 -3.83
N ARG A 231 -5.13 -10.78 -2.55
CA ARG A 231 -5.05 -9.81 -1.44
C ARG A 231 -3.61 -9.74 -0.91
N PRO A 232 -2.72 -8.99 -1.58
CA PRO A 232 -1.32 -8.96 -1.21
C PRO A 232 -1.03 -8.00 -0.04
N TYR A 233 -0.16 -8.42 0.87
CA TYR A 233 0.50 -7.53 1.83
C TYR A 233 2.04 -7.57 1.72
N GLY A 234 2.68 -6.50 2.20
CA GLY A 234 4.14 -6.37 2.16
C GLY A 234 4.68 -5.52 3.29
N GLY A 235 5.70 -6.06 3.97
CA GLY A 235 6.37 -5.42 5.10
C GLY A 235 7.68 -4.72 4.75
N THR A 236 7.88 -3.52 5.29
CA THR A 236 9.19 -2.87 5.45
C THR A 236 9.09 -1.86 6.61
N PHE A 237 10.14 -1.09 6.90
CA PHE A 237 10.04 0.03 7.83
C PHE A 237 9.35 1.23 7.21
N LEU A 238 8.63 2.01 8.01
CA LEU A 238 7.89 3.17 7.52
C LEU A 238 8.81 4.18 6.83
N VAL A 239 10.03 4.40 7.33
CA VAL A 239 10.99 5.31 6.70
C VAL A 239 11.36 4.89 5.27
N PHE A 240 11.32 3.58 4.99
CA PHE A 240 11.63 3.04 3.66
C PHE A 240 10.41 3.02 2.74
N ALA A 241 9.24 3.51 3.20
CA ALA A 241 8.09 3.77 2.35
C ALA A 241 8.44 4.67 1.16
N ASP A 242 9.42 5.56 1.32
CA ASP A 242 9.90 6.43 0.25
C ASP A 242 10.52 5.67 -0.93
N TYR A 243 11.13 4.49 -0.69
CA TYR A 243 11.67 3.65 -1.76
C TYR A 243 10.58 3.00 -2.62
N LEU A 244 9.37 2.81 -2.09
CA LEU A 244 8.22 2.25 -2.83
C LEU A 244 7.08 3.23 -3.05
N ARG A 245 7.28 4.52 -2.77
CA ARG A 245 6.27 5.57 -2.93
C ARG A 245 5.66 5.60 -4.34
N PRO A 246 6.40 5.46 -5.44
CA PRO A 246 5.80 5.39 -6.78
C PRO A 246 4.84 4.20 -6.93
N SER A 247 5.20 3.03 -6.41
CA SER A 247 4.34 1.84 -6.42
C SER A 247 3.08 2.05 -5.60
N ILE A 248 3.18 2.67 -4.42
CA ILE A 248 2.01 3.04 -3.58
C ILE A 248 1.08 3.98 -4.36
N ARG A 249 1.64 5.01 -5.00
CA ARG A 249 0.86 5.96 -5.81
C ARG A 249 0.13 5.27 -6.96
N VAL A 250 0.78 4.34 -7.66
CA VAL A 250 0.18 3.56 -8.74
C VAL A 250 -0.91 2.62 -8.20
N ALA A 251 -0.72 2.01 -7.03
CA ALA A 251 -1.76 1.20 -6.37
C ALA A 251 -3.02 2.03 -6.11
N ALA A 252 -2.86 3.25 -5.58
CA ALA A 252 -3.94 4.16 -5.29
C ALA A 252 -4.67 4.63 -6.56
N LEU A 253 -3.90 4.95 -7.62
CA LEU A 253 -4.44 5.32 -8.93
C LEU A 253 -5.24 4.19 -9.57
N MET A 254 -4.74 2.96 -9.50
CA MET A 254 -5.38 1.76 -10.04
C MET A 254 -6.48 1.21 -9.12
N LYS A 255 -6.69 1.82 -7.94
CA LYS A 255 -7.68 1.38 -6.93
C LYS A 255 -7.46 -0.05 -6.42
N GLN A 256 -6.21 -0.46 -6.27
CA GLN A 256 -5.87 -1.84 -5.91
C GLN A 256 -5.83 -2.03 -4.38
N PRO A 257 -6.45 -3.10 -3.84
CA PRO A 257 -6.56 -3.36 -2.39
C PRO A 257 -5.28 -3.98 -1.82
N VAL A 258 -4.19 -3.23 -1.90
CA VAL A 258 -2.87 -3.61 -1.42
C VAL A 258 -2.68 -3.15 0.04
N VAL A 259 -2.13 -4.01 0.90
CA VAL A 259 -1.87 -3.69 2.31
C VAL A 259 -0.37 -3.52 2.58
N TYR A 260 0.06 -2.32 2.95
CA TYR A 260 1.43 -2.04 3.33
C TYR A 260 1.60 -2.12 4.85
N VAL A 261 2.45 -3.02 5.33
CA VAL A 261 2.76 -3.21 6.76
C VAL A 261 4.06 -2.46 7.08
N LEU A 262 3.93 -1.20 7.47
CA LEU A 262 5.05 -0.26 7.61
C LEU A 262 5.39 -0.07 9.09
N THR A 263 6.36 -0.83 9.59
CA THR A 263 6.70 -0.85 11.03
C THR A 263 7.80 0.15 11.39
N HIS A 264 8.12 0.29 12.68
CA HIS A 264 9.12 1.27 13.16
C HIS A 264 8.73 2.69 12.73
N ASP A 265 7.53 3.07 13.13
CA ASP A 265 6.78 4.23 12.62
C ASP A 265 7.30 5.62 13.04
N SER A 266 8.27 5.71 13.94
CA SER A 266 8.63 6.97 14.59
C SER A 266 10.05 6.95 15.18
N ILE A 267 10.44 8.07 15.79
CA ILE A 267 11.62 8.19 16.66
C ILE A 267 11.64 7.16 17.80
N GLY A 268 10.52 6.50 18.10
CA GLY A 268 10.39 5.49 19.16
C GLY A 268 11.17 4.22 18.88
N LEU A 269 11.66 4.04 17.65
CA LEU A 269 12.60 2.98 17.34
C LEU A 269 13.93 3.14 18.08
N GLY A 270 14.34 4.37 18.43
CA GLY A 270 15.54 4.62 19.22
C GLY A 270 16.86 4.48 18.46
N GLU A 271 17.64 3.45 18.77
CA GLU A 271 19.08 3.42 18.56
C GLU A 271 19.55 3.41 17.09
N ASP A 272 18.71 3.01 16.12
CA ASP A 272 19.12 3.06 14.71
C ASP A 272 19.23 4.51 14.18
N GLY A 273 18.67 5.47 14.92
CA GLY A 273 18.92 6.89 14.71
C GLY A 273 18.23 7.50 13.49
N PRO A 274 18.61 8.73 13.10
CA PRO A 274 17.82 9.59 12.21
C PRO A 274 17.63 9.05 10.79
N THR A 275 18.48 8.14 10.32
CA THR A 275 18.30 7.51 8.99
C THR A 275 17.16 6.49 8.97
N HIS A 276 16.73 6.02 10.14
CA HIS A 276 15.69 5.01 10.29
C HIS A 276 14.37 5.57 10.84
N GLN A 277 14.40 6.80 11.37
CA GLN A 277 13.29 7.40 12.12
C GLN A 277 12.43 8.27 11.20
N PRO A 278 11.18 7.85 10.88
CA PRO A 278 10.29 8.66 10.06
C PRO A 278 9.97 9.99 10.74
N VAL A 279 9.92 11.06 9.95
CA VAL A 279 9.44 12.39 10.38
C VAL A 279 8.30 12.83 9.48
N GLU A 280 8.59 13.01 8.20
CA GLU A 280 7.68 13.45 7.15
C GLU A 280 6.88 12.31 6.51
N THR A 281 7.34 11.05 6.66
CA THR A 281 6.90 9.94 5.81
C THR A 281 5.41 9.64 5.93
N LEU A 282 4.83 9.67 7.13
CA LEU A 282 3.38 9.45 7.30
C LEU A 282 2.56 10.57 6.66
N THR A 283 2.95 11.84 6.86
CA THR A 283 2.33 13.00 6.21
C THR A 283 2.48 12.91 4.68
N SER A 284 3.63 12.47 4.19
CA SER A 284 3.90 12.22 2.78
C SER A 284 2.96 11.15 2.21
N LEU A 285 2.61 10.10 2.97
CA LEU A 285 1.63 9.10 2.55
C LEU A 285 0.19 9.66 2.56
N ARG A 286 -0.21 10.40 3.61
CA ARG A 286 -1.54 11.03 3.73
C ARG A 286 -1.90 11.95 2.55
N VAL A 287 -0.91 12.55 1.88
CA VAL A 287 -1.17 13.41 0.70
C VAL A 287 -1.45 12.62 -0.58
N ILE A 288 -1.25 11.30 -0.62
CA ILE A 288 -1.56 10.48 -1.79
C ILE A 288 -3.09 10.27 -1.86
N PRO A 289 -3.77 10.75 -2.92
CA PRO A 289 -5.20 10.51 -3.05
C PRO A 289 -5.54 9.02 -3.08
N ASN A 290 -6.64 8.63 -2.44
CA ASN A 290 -7.15 7.25 -2.39
C ASN A 290 -6.24 6.23 -1.65
N LEU A 291 -5.22 6.68 -0.92
CA LEU A 291 -4.49 5.85 0.04
C LEU A 291 -5.08 6.07 1.43
N VAL A 292 -5.55 5.00 2.09
CA VAL A 292 -5.93 5.06 3.51
C VAL A 292 -4.68 4.83 4.35
N THR A 293 -4.36 5.76 5.24
CA THR A 293 -3.29 5.59 6.22
C THR A 293 -3.91 5.31 7.58
N ILE A 294 -3.41 4.31 8.30
CA ILE A 294 -3.89 3.94 9.62
C ILE A 294 -2.69 3.77 10.56
N ARG A 295 -2.64 4.58 11.62
CA ARG A 295 -1.63 4.50 12.68
C ARG A 295 -2.29 4.10 14.00
N PRO A 296 -2.46 2.79 14.27
CA PRO A 296 -3.23 2.31 15.41
C PRO A 296 -2.50 2.55 16.75
N ALA A 297 -3.27 2.88 17.78
CA ALA A 297 -2.80 3.17 19.13
C ALA A 297 -2.42 1.92 19.94
N ASP A 298 -3.09 0.79 19.68
CA ASP A 298 -2.88 -0.46 20.41
C ASP A 298 -3.29 -1.69 19.59
N GLY A 299 -3.41 -2.86 20.25
CA GLY A 299 -3.78 -4.11 19.60
C GLY A 299 -5.20 -4.15 19.04
N ASN A 300 -6.18 -3.57 19.75
CA ASN A 300 -7.58 -3.56 19.31
C ASN A 300 -7.77 -2.64 18.10
N GLU A 301 -7.14 -1.46 18.08
CA GLU A 301 -7.09 -0.65 16.87
C GLU A 301 -6.34 -1.37 15.73
N THR A 302 -5.25 -2.10 16.02
CA THR A 302 -4.52 -2.86 14.99
C THR A 302 -5.40 -3.95 14.34
N ALA A 303 -6.24 -4.64 15.13
CA ALA A 303 -7.18 -5.63 14.62
C ALA A 303 -8.23 -5.00 13.68
N GLN A 304 -8.80 -3.85 14.09
CA GLN A 304 -9.74 -3.10 13.24
C GLN A 304 -9.07 -2.55 11.98
N ALA A 305 -7.80 -2.14 12.06
CA ALA A 305 -7.04 -1.65 10.91
C ALA A 305 -6.88 -2.73 9.83
N TRP A 306 -6.55 -3.97 10.22
CA TRP A 306 -6.52 -5.11 9.30
C TRP A 306 -7.89 -5.46 8.74
N LYS A 307 -8.94 -5.38 9.56
CA LYS A 307 -10.32 -5.55 9.11
C LYS A 307 -10.66 -4.62 7.95
N ILE A 308 -10.45 -3.33 8.16
CA ILE A 308 -10.69 -2.29 7.16
C ILE A 308 -9.80 -2.49 5.93
N ALA A 309 -8.53 -2.83 6.13
CA ALA A 309 -7.59 -3.04 5.03
C ALA A 309 -8.02 -4.17 4.09
N LEU A 310 -8.57 -5.27 4.62
CA LEU A 310 -9.04 -6.39 3.81
C LEU A 310 -10.43 -6.16 3.20
N GLU A 311 -11.33 -5.49 3.92
CA GLU A 311 -12.67 -5.15 3.44
C GLU A 311 -12.65 -4.11 2.31
N ARG A 312 -11.62 -3.24 2.29
CA ARG A 312 -11.41 -2.25 1.23
C ARG A 312 -11.18 -2.93 -0.12
N LYS A 313 -11.95 -2.52 -1.14
CA LYS A 313 -11.85 -3.05 -2.51
C LYS A 313 -11.37 -2.04 -3.54
N ASP A 314 -11.32 -0.76 -3.17
CA ASP A 314 -11.20 0.37 -4.08
C ASP A 314 -9.95 1.22 -3.84
N GLY A 315 -8.97 0.71 -3.11
CA GLY A 315 -7.69 1.36 -2.94
C GLY A 315 -6.80 0.69 -1.89
N PRO A 316 -5.53 1.12 -1.81
CA PRO A 316 -4.58 0.57 -0.86
C PRO A 316 -4.78 1.10 0.56
N THR A 317 -4.19 0.38 1.52
CA THR A 317 -4.11 0.77 2.93
C THR A 317 -2.66 0.66 3.40
N ALA A 318 -2.17 1.69 4.09
CA ALA A 318 -0.86 1.70 4.75
C ALA A 318 -1.02 1.69 6.27
N LEU A 319 -0.47 0.66 6.92
CA LEU A 319 -0.48 0.49 8.37
C LEU A 319 0.86 0.96 8.94
N ALA A 320 0.86 2.04 9.71
CA ALA A 320 2.05 2.56 10.40
C ALA A 320 2.13 1.97 11.82
N LEU A 321 3.11 1.11 12.09
CA LEU A 321 3.15 0.27 13.29
C LEU A 321 4.40 0.49 14.15
N SER A 322 4.22 0.50 15.47
CA SER A 322 5.27 0.79 16.44
C SER A 322 6.29 -0.34 16.58
N ARG A 323 7.54 0.01 16.94
CA ARG A 323 8.56 -0.95 17.40
C ARG A 323 8.34 -1.28 18.88
N GLN A 324 8.08 -0.25 19.66
CA GLN A 324 7.94 -0.20 21.11
C GLN A 324 6.57 -0.69 21.57
N LYS A 325 6.52 -1.22 22.80
CA LYS A 325 5.27 -1.69 23.41
C LYS A 325 4.35 -0.52 23.75
N LEU A 326 3.06 -0.70 23.52
CA LEU A 326 2.01 0.24 23.88
C LEU A 326 1.00 -0.43 24.81
N PRO A 327 0.43 0.30 25.77
CA PRO A 327 -0.64 -0.22 26.62
C PRO A 327 -1.89 -0.53 25.78
N GLN A 328 -2.73 -1.46 26.24
CA GLN A 328 -4.01 -1.77 25.61
C GLN A 328 -5.09 -0.89 26.22
N ILE A 329 -5.40 0.21 25.53
CA ILE A 329 -6.23 1.33 26.06
C ILE A 329 -7.58 1.46 25.35
N THR A 330 -7.75 0.82 24.20
CA THR A 330 -8.98 0.89 23.42
C THR A 330 -9.81 -0.38 23.63
N PRO A 331 -11.15 -0.27 23.64
CA PRO A 331 -12.01 -1.44 23.64
C PRO A 331 -11.98 -2.16 22.29
N LYS A 332 -12.41 -3.43 22.26
CA LYS A 332 -12.52 -4.22 21.03
C LYS A 332 -13.41 -3.57 19.96
N ASP A 333 -14.53 -2.99 20.38
CA ASP A 333 -15.54 -2.32 19.55
C ASP A 333 -15.30 -0.81 19.43
N ASN A 334 -14.03 -0.41 19.28
CA ASN A 334 -13.64 0.98 19.14
C ASN A 334 -14.14 1.67 17.84
N GLY A 335 -13.89 2.97 17.75
CA GLY A 335 -14.36 3.82 16.66
C GLY A 335 -13.45 3.91 15.42
N LEU A 336 -12.40 3.09 15.29
CA LEU A 336 -11.39 3.26 14.23
C LEU A 336 -11.97 3.29 12.81
N LYS A 337 -13.06 2.56 12.54
CA LYS A 337 -13.78 2.61 11.24
C LYS A 337 -14.26 4.00 10.83
N ARG A 338 -14.41 4.91 11.80
CA ARG A 338 -14.77 6.31 11.59
C ARG A 338 -13.55 7.24 11.48
N GLY A 339 -12.33 6.70 11.54
CA GLY A 339 -11.06 7.39 11.36
C GLY A 339 -10.57 8.21 12.55
N ALA A 340 -11.47 8.93 13.22
CA ALA A 340 -11.23 9.56 14.50
C ALA A 340 -12.45 9.38 15.40
N TYR A 341 -12.24 9.19 16.70
CA TYR A 341 -13.32 9.00 17.67
C TYR A 341 -12.89 9.44 19.07
N ILE A 342 -13.87 9.79 19.90
CA ILE A 342 -13.67 10.14 21.30
C ILE A 342 -13.32 8.85 22.06
N LEU A 343 -12.09 8.75 22.55
CA LEU A 343 -11.65 7.62 23.36
C LEU A 343 -11.98 7.86 24.84
N SER A 344 -11.84 9.10 25.28
CA SER A 344 -12.17 9.55 26.64
C SER A 344 -12.73 10.96 26.57
N ASP A 345 -13.92 11.18 27.10
CA ASP A 345 -14.56 12.49 27.09
C ASP A 345 -14.31 13.25 28.40
N ALA A 346 -14.47 14.57 28.35
CA ALA A 346 -14.49 15.41 29.53
C ALA A 346 -15.83 15.26 30.30
N ALA A 347 -15.82 15.55 31.59
CA ALA A 347 -17.05 15.72 32.36
C ALA A 347 -17.70 17.07 31.98
N GLY A 348 -18.69 17.05 31.09
CA GLY A 348 -19.38 18.25 30.61
C GLY A 348 -18.80 18.77 29.28
N THR A 349 -18.75 20.10 29.11
CA THR A 349 -18.16 20.69 27.90
C THR A 349 -16.64 20.75 28.06
N PRO A 350 -15.86 20.19 27.13
CA PRO A 350 -14.40 20.21 27.23
C PRO A 350 -13.83 21.62 27.02
N ASP A 351 -12.87 21.99 27.85
CA ASP A 351 -12.02 23.18 27.69
C ASP A 351 -11.02 23.01 26.54
N LEU A 352 -10.65 21.76 26.23
CA LEU A 352 -9.63 21.40 25.24
C LEU A 352 -9.91 20.01 24.66
N THR A 353 -9.57 19.81 23.38
CA THR A 353 -9.47 18.48 22.78
C THR A 353 -8.00 18.13 22.49
N LEU A 354 -7.52 17.05 23.11
CA LEU A 354 -6.27 16.38 22.76
C LEU A 354 -6.54 15.40 21.61
N ILE A 355 -5.85 15.57 20.49
CA ILE A 355 -5.98 14.70 19.32
C ILE A 355 -4.65 13.97 19.14
N ALA A 356 -4.65 12.65 19.14
CA ALA A 356 -3.42 11.87 18.99
C ALA A 356 -3.62 10.69 18.04
N SER A 357 -2.52 10.17 17.51
CA SER A 357 -2.50 8.94 16.71
C SER A 357 -1.42 8.00 17.24
N GLY A 358 -1.60 6.70 17.02
CA GLY A 358 -0.57 5.72 17.38
C GLY A 358 -0.12 5.77 18.84
N SER A 359 1.19 5.73 19.04
CA SER A 359 1.83 5.71 20.36
C SER A 359 1.53 6.91 21.23
N GLU A 360 1.13 8.04 20.66
CA GLU A 360 0.87 9.27 21.42
C GLU A 360 -0.51 9.27 22.07
N VAL A 361 -1.42 8.36 21.71
CA VAL A 361 -2.76 8.28 22.32
C VAL A 361 -2.67 7.89 23.80
N ALA A 362 -1.81 6.95 24.15
CA ALA A 362 -1.57 6.61 25.57
C ALA A 362 -1.03 7.81 26.35
N LEU A 363 -0.11 8.56 25.75
CA LEU A 363 0.45 9.77 26.36
C LEU A 363 -0.62 10.88 26.52
N ALA A 364 -1.55 11.01 25.57
CA ALA A 364 -2.67 11.94 25.67
C ALA A 364 -3.64 11.57 26.81
N MET A 365 -3.89 10.27 27.03
CA MET A 365 -4.71 9.78 28.15
C MET A 365 -4.07 10.10 29.52
N GLU A 366 -2.76 9.94 29.63
CA GLU A 366 -2.02 10.32 30.85
C GLU A 366 -2.06 11.84 31.06
N ALA A 367 -1.88 12.62 29.99
CA ALA A 367 -1.98 14.08 30.04
C ALA A 367 -3.39 14.58 30.40
N GLN A 368 -4.46 13.90 29.94
CA GLN A 368 -5.84 14.21 30.36
C GLN A 368 -5.99 14.12 31.87
N THR A 369 -5.41 13.09 32.50
CA THR A 369 -5.45 12.91 33.96
C THR A 369 -4.70 14.05 34.68
N ALA A 370 -3.53 14.44 34.17
CA ALA A 370 -2.77 15.56 34.73
C ALA A 370 -3.50 16.91 34.56
N LEU A 371 -4.12 17.16 33.40
CA LEU A 371 -4.92 18.35 33.14
C LEU A 371 -6.14 18.46 34.06
N GLN A 372 -6.80 17.33 34.34
CA GLN A 372 -7.92 17.27 35.26
C GLN A 372 -7.51 17.69 36.68
N ALA A 373 -6.28 17.37 37.11
CA ALA A 373 -5.74 17.81 38.41
C ALA A 373 -5.48 19.33 38.47
N GLU A 374 -5.22 19.94 37.32
CA GLU A 374 -5.10 21.40 37.14
C GLU A 374 -6.45 22.09 36.88
N GLY A 375 -7.57 21.35 36.97
CA GLY A 375 -8.91 21.89 36.76
C GLY A 375 -9.30 22.13 35.30
N ILE A 376 -8.56 21.56 34.34
CA ILE A 376 -8.85 21.66 32.91
C ILE A 376 -9.57 20.39 32.43
N ALA A 377 -10.79 20.55 31.92
CA ALA A 377 -11.61 19.47 31.40
C ALA A 377 -11.20 19.13 29.95
N ALA A 378 -10.32 18.14 29.78
CA ALA A 378 -9.84 17.73 28.46
C ALA A 378 -10.59 16.51 27.89
N ARG A 379 -10.90 16.55 26.59
CA ARG A 379 -11.33 15.40 25.80
C ARG A 379 -10.12 14.77 25.10
N VAL A 380 -10.08 13.45 24.97
CA VAL A 380 -9.07 12.71 24.18
C VAL A 380 -9.73 12.04 22.98
N VAL A 381 -9.22 12.38 21.80
CA VAL A 381 -9.61 11.80 20.51
C VAL A 381 -8.46 10.94 19.99
N SER A 382 -8.75 9.67 19.72
CA SER A 382 -7.87 8.83 18.90
C SER A 382 -8.18 9.10 17.43
N MET A 383 -7.17 9.48 16.64
CA MET A 383 -7.28 9.78 15.21
C MET A 383 -6.33 8.90 14.38
N PRO A 384 -6.57 7.58 14.33
CA PRO A 384 -5.71 6.65 13.60
C PRO A 384 -5.71 6.89 12.08
N SER A 385 -6.78 7.42 11.48
CA SER A 385 -6.88 7.65 10.03
C SER A 385 -7.59 8.94 9.66
N TRP A 386 -6.88 9.79 8.92
CA TRP A 386 -7.43 11.06 8.42
C TRP A 386 -8.42 10.85 7.30
N GLU A 387 -8.15 9.88 6.42
CA GLU A 387 -8.94 9.63 5.23
C GLU A 387 -10.32 9.05 5.61
N LEU A 388 -10.35 8.13 6.57
CA LEU A 388 -11.61 7.59 7.07
C LEU A 388 -12.43 8.65 7.82
N PHE A 389 -11.77 9.55 8.56
CA PHE A 389 -12.46 10.63 9.29
C PHE A 389 -13.02 11.69 8.36
N ALA A 390 -12.23 12.11 7.36
CA ALA A 390 -12.67 13.07 6.36
C ALA A 390 -13.86 12.57 5.51
N ALA A 391 -14.06 11.25 5.43
CA ALA A 391 -15.20 10.63 4.75
C ALA A 391 -16.48 10.59 5.60
N GLN A 392 -16.42 10.92 6.89
CA GLN A 392 -17.60 10.95 7.76
C GLN A 392 -18.46 12.20 7.49
N SER A 393 -19.72 12.18 7.93
CA SER A 393 -20.58 13.36 7.86
C SER A 393 -20.02 14.53 8.64
N THR A 394 -20.28 15.76 8.19
CA THR A 394 -19.90 16.98 8.92
C THR A 394 -20.40 16.94 10.36
N SER A 395 -21.62 16.47 10.60
CA SER A 395 -22.18 16.33 11.94
C SER A 395 -21.34 15.45 12.87
N TYR A 396 -20.76 14.36 12.36
CA TYR A 396 -19.90 13.50 13.15
C TYR A 396 -18.52 14.12 13.36
N GLN A 397 -18.00 14.79 12.33
CA GLN A 397 -16.73 15.51 12.47
C GLN A 397 -16.82 16.61 13.53
N ASP A 398 -17.95 17.34 13.57
CA ASP A 398 -18.24 18.37 14.56
C ASP A 398 -18.50 17.79 15.97
N GLU A 399 -19.11 16.60 16.06
CA GLU A 399 -19.29 15.88 17.32
C GLU A 399 -17.95 15.51 17.96
N VAL A 400 -17.02 14.98 17.16
CA VAL A 400 -15.68 14.57 17.62
C VAL A 400 -14.81 15.79 17.91
N LEU A 401 -14.79 16.75 16.98
CA LEU A 401 -13.99 17.97 17.04
C LEU A 401 -14.92 19.18 17.19
N LEU A 402 -15.33 19.47 18.42
CA LEU A 402 -16.25 20.55 18.74
C LEU A 402 -15.73 21.91 18.25
N SER A 403 -16.61 22.66 17.58
CA SER A 403 -16.30 24.02 17.13
C SER A 403 -16.14 24.95 18.33
N GLY A 404 -15.10 25.79 18.34
CA GLY A 404 -14.82 26.75 19.41
C GLY A 404 -14.07 26.18 20.61
N THR A 405 -13.91 24.86 20.72
CA THR A 405 -13.00 24.24 21.70
C THR A 405 -11.59 24.18 21.11
N PRO A 406 -10.56 24.73 21.80
CA PRO A 406 -9.16 24.59 21.39
C PRO A 406 -8.74 23.14 21.16
N ARG A 407 -7.78 22.92 20.26
CA ARG A 407 -7.34 21.59 19.85
C ARG A 407 -5.82 21.49 19.83
N LEU A 408 -5.28 20.50 20.54
CA LEU A 408 -3.85 20.18 20.56
C LEU A 408 -3.63 18.80 19.92
N ALA A 409 -2.94 18.78 18.78
CA ALA A 409 -2.51 17.53 18.16
C ALA A 409 -1.18 17.03 18.74
N ILE A 410 -1.04 15.71 18.89
CA ILE A 410 0.16 15.05 19.44
C ILE A 410 0.49 13.85 18.53
N GLU A 411 1.58 13.96 17.78
CA GLU A 411 2.04 12.89 16.87
C GLU A 411 3.54 12.97 16.69
N ALA A 412 4.25 11.84 16.83
CA ALA A 412 5.68 11.72 16.56
C ALA A 412 5.98 11.71 15.05
N GLY A 413 5.68 12.83 14.39
CA GLY A 413 5.87 13.09 12.97
C GLY A 413 5.71 14.58 12.64
N SER A 414 5.78 14.93 11.36
CA SER A 414 5.76 16.32 10.91
C SER A 414 4.46 17.04 11.27
N THR A 415 4.59 18.28 11.73
CA THR A 415 3.46 19.14 12.10
C THR A 415 2.73 19.72 10.89
N LEU A 416 3.35 19.68 9.70
CA LEU A 416 2.98 20.46 8.52
C LEU A 416 1.47 20.43 8.15
N ALA A 417 0.83 19.26 8.26
CA ALA A 417 -0.55 19.08 7.83
C ALA A 417 -1.58 19.18 8.98
N TRP A 418 -1.14 19.11 10.23
CA TRP A 418 -2.00 19.10 11.41
C TRP A 418 -2.85 20.36 11.63
N PRO A 419 -2.48 21.57 11.14
CA PRO A 419 -3.36 22.74 11.17
C PRO A 419 -4.74 22.53 10.52
N ARG A 420 -4.93 21.45 9.75
CA ARG A 420 -6.24 21.02 9.26
C ARG A 420 -7.21 20.62 10.38
N TYR A 421 -6.71 20.09 11.49
CA TYR A 421 -7.53 19.50 12.57
C TYR A 421 -7.27 20.11 13.95
N ALA A 422 -6.13 20.79 14.14
CA ALA A 422 -5.72 21.31 15.44
C ALA A 422 -5.16 22.73 15.37
N ASP A 423 -5.23 23.45 16.49
CA ASP A 423 -4.77 24.83 16.63
C ASP A 423 -3.29 24.91 17.02
N ALA A 424 -2.78 23.88 17.70
CA ALA A 424 -1.36 23.68 17.93
C ALA A 424 -0.98 22.21 17.86
N VAL A 425 0.33 21.96 17.74
CA VAL A 425 0.87 20.62 17.53
C VAL A 425 2.10 20.39 18.42
N ILE A 426 2.17 19.19 18.99
CA ILE A 426 3.40 18.57 19.50
C ILE A 426 3.79 17.53 18.46
N GLY A 427 4.81 17.87 17.67
CA GLY A 427 5.34 17.04 16.61
C GLY A 427 6.81 17.32 16.36
N ILE A 428 7.33 16.81 15.24
CA ILE A 428 8.76 16.80 14.93
C ILE A 428 8.98 17.39 13.54
N ASP A 429 9.72 18.49 13.42
CA ASP A 429 10.05 19.12 12.13
C ASP A 429 11.57 19.20 11.88
N ARG A 430 12.30 18.22 12.44
CA ARG A 430 13.74 18.02 12.26
C ARG A 430 14.04 16.52 12.31
N PHE A 431 15.18 16.09 11.78
CA PHE A 431 15.61 14.70 11.94
C PHE A 431 15.75 14.30 13.41
N GLY A 432 15.60 13.00 13.65
CA GLY A 432 15.68 12.40 14.96
C GLY A 432 17.11 12.27 15.51
N ALA A 433 17.32 11.31 16.42
CA ALA A 433 18.60 11.09 17.10
C ALA A 433 18.81 9.62 17.45
N SER A 434 20.07 9.18 17.47
CA SER A 434 20.46 7.84 17.93
C SER A 434 20.62 7.82 19.45
N ALA A 435 19.60 7.35 20.16
CA ALA A 435 19.58 7.13 21.61
C ALA A 435 18.44 6.16 21.98
N PRO A 436 18.34 5.69 23.24
CA PRO A 436 17.20 4.87 23.67
C PRO A 436 15.87 5.57 23.39
N GLY A 437 14.89 4.87 22.82
CA GLY A 437 13.61 5.43 22.36
C GLY A 437 12.90 6.36 23.38
N PRO A 438 12.76 5.98 24.66
CA PRO A 438 12.18 6.85 25.67
C PRO A 438 12.93 8.18 25.86
N VAL A 439 14.26 8.17 25.79
CA VAL A 439 15.09 9.37 25.89
C VAL A 439 14.87 10.27 24.67
N VAL A 440 14.78 9.68 23.47
CA VAL A 440 14.48 10.45 22.24
C VAL A 440 13.10 11.10 22.35
N TYR A 441 12.07 10.37 22.79
CA TYR A 441 10.73 10.92 23.01
C TYR A 441 10.74 12.11 23.97
N GLU A 442 11.33 11.95 25.15
CA GLU A 442 11.42 13.00 26.16
C GLU A 442 12.11 14.25 25.61
N LYS A 443 13.28 14.10 24.97
CA LYS A 443 14.07 15.23 24.44
C LYS A 443 13.43 15.91 23.23
N PHE A 444 12.52 15.23 22.53
CA PHE A 444 11.72 15.82 21.44
C PHE A 444 10.39 16.41 21.94
N GLY A 445 10.16 16.42 23.25
CA GLY A 445 9.00 17.09 23.86
C GLY A 445 7.75 16.23 23.97
N PHE A 446 7.86 14.90 23.81
CA PHE A 446 6.76 13.98 24.06
C PHE A 446 6.79 13.56 25.54
N SER A 447 6.37 14.49 26.41
CA SER A 447 6.21 14.26 27.84
C SER A 447 4.89 14.84 28.34
N ILE A 448 4.40 14.31 29.46
CA ILE A 448 3.15 14.77 30.10
C ILE A 448 3.26 16.26 30.42
N GLU A 449 4.40 16.69 30.97
CA GLU A 449 4.64 18.07 31.39
C GLU A 449 4.52 19.05 30.22
N ASN A 450 5.15 18.72 29.08
CA ASN A 450 5.08 19.58 27.90
C ASN A 450 3.66 19.63 27.30
N ILE A 451 2.93 18.51 27.31
CA ILE A 451 1.54 18.48 26.85
C ILE A 451 0.67 19.35 27.74
N VAL A 452 0.78 19.22 29.07
CA VAL A 452 0.04 20.04 30.03
C VAL A 452 0.35 21.52 29.83
N GLN A 453 1.63 21.89 29.74
CA GLN A 453 2.05 23.28 29.54
C GLN A 453 1.47 23.88 28.25
N LYS A 454 1.56 23.16 27.12
CA LYS A 454 0.99 23.65 25.85
C LYS A 454 -0.53 23.72 25.88
N SER A 455 -1.18 22.78 26.56
CA SER A 455 -2.63 22.73 26.74
C SER A 455 -3.12 23.95 27.51
N MET A 456 -2.51 24.27 28.66
CA MET A 456 -2.87 25.45 29.45
C MET A 456 -2.62 26.74 28.67
N ALA A 457 -1.55 26.83 27.89
CA ALA A 457 -1.27 27.99 27.05
C ALA A 457 -2.31 28.19 25.93
N LEU A 458 -2.96 27.13 25.46
CA LEU A 458 -4.07 27.21 24.50
C LEU A 458 -5.38 27.63 25.15
N VAL A 459 -5.70 27.09 26.32
CA VAL A 459 -6.96 27.39 27.03
C VAL A 459 -6.99 28.83 27.55
N ASN A 460 -5.83 29.38 27.91
CA ASN A 460 -5.72 30.75 28.45
C ASN A 460 -5.63 31.86 27.37
N LYS A 461 -5.72 31.52 26.08
CA LYS A 461 -5.77 32.47 24.97
C LYS A 461 -7.20 32.80 24.60
#